data_AF-A0A8J4T3M8-F1
#
_entry.id   AF-A0A8J4T3M8-F1
#
_cell.length_a   1.000
_cell.length_b   1.000
_cell.length_c   1.000
_cell.angle_alpha   90.00
_cell.angle_beta   90.00
_cell.angle_gamma   90.00
#
_symmetry.space_group_name_H-M   'P 1'
#
loop_
_entity.id
_entity.type
_entity.pdbx_description
1 polymer ?
#
loop_
_entity_poly.entity_id
_entity_poly.type
_entity_poly.pdbx_seq_one_letter_code
_entity_poly.pdbx_strand_id
1 'polypeptide(L)'
;MMSSSSLNEPIKDVIRSIVWCSGEPLAVSSEVVELFFNHLRSCCTSIANRLPNNQPSLRDLLNAVRSDTLKLARIFNYFRILKYNEDNFTEVESNLTSHVNNEPNMSRISAMCTELGIPLPVTITSTTPKLLTAFFQGRRLRLARIDQKFARLSVEDYITFTRVRQSATLLIFIRNNQRLAFWHWVFLQSKHPPEFALDDCSNLASHNLLARPEVREFIRVLAHLLTGEILDVVDLTLFYRRKLGIDLQTPITPVEVNQTLWLMSKHFSLKTS
;
A
#
# COMPACT_ATOMS: atom_id res chain seq x y z
N MET A 1 10.24 14.50 -20.95
CA MET A 1 10.70 13.10 -20.74
C MET A 1 11.16 12.91 -19.31
N MET A 2 10.29 12.42 -18.41
CA MET A 2 10.75 11.86 -17.14
C MET A 2 11.07 10.40 -17.40
N SER A 3 12.35 10.04 -17.38
CA SER A 3 12.77 8.64 -17.45
C SER A 3 12.16 7.85 -16.29
N SER A 4 11.93 6.54 -16.51
CA SER A 4 11.47 5.59 -15.49
C SER A 4 12.32 5.59 -14.20
N SER A 5 13.54 6.13 -14.25
CA SER A 5 14.45 6.33 -13.11
C SER A 5 14.06 7.47 -12.16
N SER A 6 13.20 8.40 -12.57
CA SER A 6 12.94 9.64 -11.82
C SER A 6 12.23 9.45 -10.47
N LEU A 7 11.45 8.38 -10.30
CA LEU A 7 10.77 8.08 -9.02
C LEU A 7 11.47 7.03 -8.18
N ASN A 8 12.55 6.41 -8.64
CA ASN A 8 13.20 5.34 -7.87
C ASN A 8 13.71 5.84 -6.51
N GLU A 9 14.48 6.94 -6.50
CA GLU A 9 14.99 7.51 -5.26
C GLU A 9 13.87 8.10 -4.37
N PRO A 10 12.90 8.88 -4.89
CA PRO A 10 11.73 9.29 -4.11
C PRO A 10 10.97 8.13 -3.47
N ILE A 11 10.81 7.00 -4.18
CA ILE A 11 10.14 5.81 -3.64
C ILE A 11 11.00 5.16 -2.55
N LYS A 12 12.32 5.06 -2.74
CA LYS A 12 13.24 4.56 -1.72
C LYS A 12 13.21 5.44 -0.46
N ASP A 13 13.08 6.76 -0.60
CA ASP A 13 12.92 7.68 0.53
C ASP A 13 11.61 7.45 1.30
N VAL A 14 10.51 7.18 0.59
CA VAL A 14 9.24 6.82 1.21
C VAL A 14 9.34 5.46 1.91
N ILE A 15 9.98 4.46 1.30
CA ILE A 15 10.24 3.15 1.92
C ILE A 15 11.05 3.32 3.20
N ARG A 16 12.14 4.10 3.15
CA ARG A 16 12.98 4.42 4.31
C ARG A 16 12.14 5.03 5.43
N SER A 17 11.27 5.97 5.10
CA SER A 17 10.35 6.61 6.05
C SER A 17 9.35 5.61 6.64
N ILE A 18 8.76 4.73 5.83
CA ILE A 18 7.83 3.68 6.30
C ILE A 18 8.50 2.75 7.30
N VAL A 19 9.70 2.24 6.97
CA VAL A 19 10.44 1.33 7.86
C VAL A 19 10.88 2.07 9.12
N TRP A 20 11.39 3.29 9.00
CA TRP A 20 11.80 4.08 10.17
C TRP A 20 10.64 4.44 11.11
N CYS A 21 9.48 4.80 10.53
CA CYS A 21 8.23 5.05 11.27
C CYS A 21 7.57 3.78 11.82
N SER A 22 8.10 2.60 11.48
CA SER A 22 7.71 1.32 12.08
C SER A 22 8.43 1.02 13.40
N GLY A 23 9.04 2.04 14.01
CA GLY A 23 9.74 1.93 15.29
C GLY A 23 11.22 1.57 15.17
N GLU A 24 11.83 1.73 13.99
CA GLU A 24 13.24 1.41 13.79
C GLU A 24 14.13 2.27 14.73
N PRO A 25 15.06 1.67 15.48
CA PRO A 25 15.86 2.36 16.49
C PRO A 25 16.91 3.29 15.87
N LEU A 26 17.45 2.92 14.71
CA LEU A 26 18.51 3.65 13.99
C LEU A 26 18.06 4.01 12.58
N ALA A 27 18.95 4.65 11.82
CA ALA A 27 18.76 4.85 10.38
C ALA A 27 18.64 3.48 9.67
N VAL A 28 17.69 3.39 8.73
CA VAL A 28 17.49 2.17 7.93
C VAL A 28 18.62 2.06 6.92
N SER A 29 19.27 0.89 6.86
CA SER A 29 20.38 0.67 5.92
C SER A 29 19.92 0.68 4.46
N SER A 30 20.83 1.06 3.55
CA SER A 30 20.60 1.09 2.11
C SER A 30 20.19 -0.27 1.56
N GLU A 31 20.80 -1.34 2.06
CA GLU A 31 20.56 -2.72 1.62
C GLU A 31 19.15 -3.16 2.01
N VAL A 32 18.68 -2.79 3.22
CA VAL A 32 17.29 -3.04 3.62
C VAL A 32 16.34 -2.30 2.70
N VAL A 33 16.55 -1.00 2.47
CA VAL A 33 15.70 -0.20 1.57
C VAL A 33 15.64 -0.80 0.16
N GLU A 34 16.77 -1.28 -0.37
CA GLU A 34 16.85 -1.90 -1.69
C GLU A 34 16.06 -3.22 -1.76
N LEU A 35 16.08 -4.03 -0.70
CA LEU A 35 15.26 -5.25 -0.64
C LEU A 35 13.75 -4.94 -0.64
N PHE A 36 13.32 -3.97 0.16
CA PHE A 36 11.94 -3.50 0.15
C PHE A 36 11.53 -2.89 -1.20
N PHE A 37 12.44 -2.15 -1.83
CA PHE A 37 12.21 -1.55 -3.15
C PHE A 37 12.02 -2.62 -4.23
N ASN A 38 12.88 -3.64 -4.25
CA ASN A 38 12.76 -4.75 -5.19
C ASN A 38 11.50 -5.60 -4.95
N HIS A 39 11.13 -5.81 -3.68
CA HIS A 39 9.85 -6.45 -3.34
C HIS A 39 8.67 -5.62 -3.86
N LEU A 40 8.67 -4.31 -3.62
CA LEU A 40 7.61 -3.41 -4.09
C LEU A 40 7.48 -3.46 -5.62
N ARG A 41 8.60 -3.45 -6.36
CA ARG A 41 8.59 -3.63 -7.82
C ARG A 41 7.95 -4.96 -8.22
N SER A 42 8.30 -6.05 -7.56
CA SER A 42 7.70 -7.36 -7.80
C SER A 42 6.18 -7.36 -7.55
N CYS A 43 5.70 -6.71 -6.48
CA CYS A 43 4.28 -6.55 -6.22
C CYS A 43 3.58 -5.71 -7.30
N CYS A 44 4.19 -4.61 -7.75
CA CYS A 44 3.69 -3.81 -8.87
C CYS A 44 3.58 -4.65 -10.14
N THR A 45 4.63 -5.39 -10.51
CA THR A 45 4.61 -6.30 -11.68
C THR A 45 3.49 -7.32 -11.54
N SER A 46 3.32 -7.95 -10.37
CA SER A 46 2.28 -8.95 -10.15
C SER A 46 0.87 -8.39 -10.28
N ILE A 47 0.62 -7.17 -9.80
CA ILE A 47 -0.69 -6.53 -9.92
C ILE A 47 -0.92 -6.07 -11.36
N ALA A 48 0.04 -5.36 -11.94
CA ALA A 48 -0.05 -4.81 -13.30
C ALA A 48 -0.32 -5.90 -14.35
N ASN A 49 0.33 -7.06 -14.24
CA ASN A 49 0.12 -8.19 -15.16
C ASN A 49 -1.29 -8.82 -15.08
N ARG A 50 -2.07 -8.53 -14.03
CA ARG A 50 -3.44 -9.05 -13.85
C ARG A 50 -4.51 -8.00 -14.17
N LEU A 51 -4.10 -6.76 -14.43
CA LEU A 51 -5.01 -5.70 -14.83
C LEU A 51 -5.26 -5.78 -16.34
N PRO A 52 -6.41 -5.28 -16.81
CA PRO A 52 -6.71 -5.24 -18.24
C PRO A 52 -5.80 -4.24 -18.97
N ASN A 53 -5.71 -4.38 -20.29
CA ASN A 53 -4.93 -3.50 -21.17
C ASN A 53 -5.58 -2.13 -21.39
N ASN A 54 -6.81 -1.91 -20.90
CA ASN A 54 -7.46 -0.61 -20.88
C ASN A 54 -7.28 0.06 -19.51
N GLN A 55 -7.72 1.31 -19.39
CA GLN A 55 -7.58 2.07 -18.16
C GLN A 55 -8.30 1.37 -16.98
N PRO A 56 -7.56 0.93 -15.94
CA PRO A 56 -8.14 0.13 -14.88
C PRO A 56 -9.00 0.94 -13.92
N SER A 57 -10.07 0.29 -13.45
CA SER A 57 -10.98 0.75 -12.43
C SER A 57 -10.75 0.01 -11.10
N LEU A 58 -11.44 0.45 -10.04
CA LEU A 58 -11.43 -0.27 -8.77
C LEU A 58 -11.95 -1.72 -8.90
N ARG A 59 -12.88 -1.98 -9.83
CA ARG A 59 -13.38 -3.33 -10.12
C ARG A 59 -12.26 -4.25 -10.59
N ASP A 60 -11.40 -3.72 -11.47
CA ASP A 60 -10.27 -4.45 -12.03
C ASP A 60 -9.23 -4.74 -10.94
N LEU A 61 -8.99 -3.79 -10.03
CA LEU A 61 -8.12 -3.99 -8.87
C LEU A 61 -8.63 -5.10 -7.96
N LEU A 62 -9.92 -5.08 -7.61
CA LEU A 62 -10.56 -6.12 -6.79
C LEU A 62 -10.43 -7.49 -7.44
N ASN A 63 -10.64 -7.58 -8.76
CA ASN A 63 -10.47 -8.82 -9.50
C ASN A 63 -9.00 -9.28 -9.54
N ALA A 64 -8.04 -8.37 -9.73
CA ALA A 64 -6.60 -8.67 -9.75
C ALA A 64 -6.08 -9.24 -8.41
N VAL A 65 -6.70 -8.86 -7.30
CA VAL A 65 -6.35 -9.32 -5.94
C VAL A 65 -7.38 -10.27 -5.34
N ARG A 66 -8.32 -10.82 -6.13
CA ARG A 66 -9.46 -11.62 -5.66
C ARG A 66 -9.11 -12.81 -4.78
N SER A 67 -7.91 -13.38 -4.96
CA SER A 67 -7.45 -14.54 -4.20
C SER A 67 -6.63 -14.13 -2.97
N ASP A 68 -6.21 -12.87 -2.86
CA ASP A 68 -5.36 -12.38 -1.77
C ASP A 68 -6.23 -11.79 -0.64
N THR A 69 -6.49 -12.62 0.37
CA THR A 69 -7.32 -12.25 1.52
C THR A 69 -6.78 -11.06 2.30
N LEU A 70 -5.46 -10.86 2.34
CA LEU A 70 -4.83 -9.75 3.06
C LEU A 70 -5.04 -8.43 2.32
N LYS A 71 -4.77 -8.42 1.00
CA LYS A 71 -5.03 -7.26 0.15
C LYS A 71 -6.51 -6.89 0.14
N LEU A 72 -7.41 -7.87 0.02
CA LEU A 72 -8.85 -7.64 0.11
C LEU A 72 -9.24 -7.01 1.45
N ALA A 73 -8.84 -7.63 2.58
CA ALA A 73 -9.13 -7.08 3.90
C ALA A 73 -8.59 -5.65 4.09
N ARG A 74 -7.46 -5.32 3.47
CA ARG A 74 -6.90 -3.97 3.46
C ARG A 74 -7.76 -2.98 2.66
N ILE A 75 -8.24 -3.35 1.47
CA ILE A 75 -9.17 -2.51 0.69
C ILE A 75 -10.45 -2.24 1.48
N PHE A 76 -11.05 -3.26 2.10
CA PHE A 76 -12.25 -3.06 2.91
C PHE A 76 -11.99 -2.15 4.12
N ASN A 77 -10.85 -2.30 4.79
CA ASN A 77 -10.48 -1.40 5.89
C ASN A 77 -10.27 0.04 5.43
N TYR A 78 -9.70 0.26 4.24
CA TYR A 78 -9.54 1.60 3.66
C TYR A 78 -10.89 2.31 3.51
N PHE A 79 -11.88 1.67 2.87
CA PHE A 79 -13.21 2.26 2.70
C PHE A 79 -13.99 2.39 4.01
N ARG A 80 -13.78 1.46 4.95
CA ARG A 80 -14.35 1.57 6.30
C ARG A 80 -13.86 2.83 7.02
N ILE A 81 -12.57 3.13 6.94
CA ILE A 81 -11.98 4.33 7.56
C ILE A 81 -12.45 5.61 6.86
N LEU A 82 -12.56 5.60 5.53
CA LEU A 82 -13.08 6.77 4.79
C LEU A 82 -14.51 7.13 5.21
N LYS A 83 -15.39 6.14 5.38
CA LYS A 83 -16.76 6.36 5.88
C LYS A 83 -16.76 7.12 7.22
N TYR A 84 -15.91 6.70 8.16
CA TYR A 84 -15.82 7.38 9.47
C TYR A 84 -15.31 8.82 9.38
N ASN A 85 -14.60 9.20 8.31
CA ASN A 85 -14.14 10.56 8.12
C ASN A 85 -15.20 11.43 7.43
N GLU A 86 -16.01 10.86 6.51
CA GLU A 86 -17.17 11.54 5.91
C GLU A 86 -18.24 11.87 6.98
N ASP A 87 -18.46 10.96 7.94
CA ASP A 87 -19.43 11.17 9.04
C ASP A 87 -18.95 12.19 10.11
N ASN A 88 -17.65 12.54 10.13
CA ASN A 88 -17.05 13.41 11.17
C ASN A 88 -16.58 14.79 10.65
N PHE A 89 -16.63 15.03 9.34
CA PHE A 89 -16.31 16.32 8.73
C PHE A 89 -17.48 16.77 7.85
N THR A 90 -18.42 17.52 8.42
CA THR A 90 -19.18 18.52 7.64
C THR A 90 -18.21 19.62 7.22
N GLU A 91 -17.42 19.36 6.17
CA GLU A 91 -16.68 20.41 5.48
C GLU A 91 -17.69 21.36 4.82
N VAL A 92 -17.54 22.64 5.18
CA VAL A 92 -18.24 23.79 4.62
C VAL A 92 -18.29 23.68 3.10
N GLU A 93 -19.51 23.74 2.56
CA GLU A 93 -19.83 23.72 1.13
C GLU A 93 -18.89 24.68 0.35
N SER A 94 -18.02 24.11 -0.47
CA SER A 94 -17.49 24.82 -1.63
C SER A 94 -18.19 24.27 -2.86
N ASN A 95 -19.00 25.13 -3.47
CA ASN A 95 -19.86 24.88 -4.61
C ASN A 95 -19.10 24.26 -5.80
N LEU A 96 -19.11 22.94 -5.91
CA LEU A 96 -18.85 22.18 -7.14
C LEU A 96 -19.75 20.95 -7.11
N THR A 97 -21.00 21.16 -7.52
CA THR A 97 -21.96 20.10 -7.83
C THR A 97 -21.37 19.17 -8.89
N SER A 98 -21.02 17.96 -8.49
CA SER A 98 -20.97 16.82 -9.41
C SER A 98 -21.62 15.65 -8.71
N HIS A 99 -22.59 15.04 -9.39
CA HIS A 99 -23.34 13.88 -8.95
C HIS A 99 -22.39 12.73 -8.56
N VAL A 100 -22.10 12.60 -7.27
CA VAL A 100 -21.48 11.40 -6.71
C VAL A 100 -22.62 10.63 -6.07
N ASN A 101 -22.86 9.41 -6.54
CA ASN A 101 -23.86 8.51 -5.98
C ASN A 101 -23.67 8.42 -4.46
N ASN A 102 -24.67 8.87 -3.69
CA ASN A 102 -24.71 8.86 -2.22
C ASN A 102 -24.90 7.45 -1.63
N GLU A 103 -24.40 6.41 -2.31
CA GLU A 103 -24.31 5.08 -1.69
C GLU A 103 -23.13 5.08 -0.72
N PRO A 104 -23.32 4.66 0.54
CA PRO A 104 -22.22 4.61 1.49
C PRO A 104 -21.11 3.74 0.90
N ASN A 105 -19.89 4.26 0.81
CA ASN A 105 -18.75 3.65 0.09
C ASN A 105 -18.61 2.13 0.35
N MET A 106 -18.91 1.66 1.55
CA MET A 106 -18.89 0.23 1.91
C MET A 106 -19.96 -0.63 1.21
N SER A 107 -21.16 -0.10 0.96
CA SER A 107 -22.24 -0.80 0.24
C SER A 107 -21.87 -1.06 -1.21
N ARG A 108 -21.37 -0.02 -1.91
CA ARG A 108 -20.84 -0.11 -3.27
C ARG A 108 -19.75 -1.17 -3.40
N ILE A 109 -18.75 -1.16 -2.50
CA ILE A 109 -17.67 -2.17 -2.53
C ILE A 109 -18.19 -3.57 -2.25
N SER A 110 -19.14 -3.71 -1.30
CA SER A 110 -19.74 -5.02 -0.99
C SER A 110 -20.54 -5.57 -2.17
N ALA A 111 -21.29 -4.71 -2.88
CA ALA A 111 -22.01 -5.07 -4.10
C ALA A 111 -21.03 -5.52 -5.21
N MET A 112 -19.96 -4.75 -5.46
CA MET A 112 -18.92 -5.11 -6.43
C MET A 112 -18.26 -6.46 -6.11
N CYS A 113 -17.95 -6.73 -4.82
CA CYS A 113 -17.41 -8.02 -4.42
C CYS A 113 -18.39 -9.17 -4.61
N THR A 114 -19.68 -8.96 -4.32
CA THR A 114 -20.73 -9.96 -4.54
C THR A 114 -20.84 -10.32 -6.02
N GLU A 115 -20.85 -9.31 -6.91
CA GLU A 115 -20.87 -9.52 -8.36
C GLU A 115 -19.62 -10.26 -8.88
N LEU A 116 -18.46 -10.00 -8.29
CA LEU A 116 -17.19 -10.66 -8.66
C LEU A 116 -17.01 -12.04 -8.02
N GLY A 117 -17.93 -12.48 -7.16
CA GLY A 117 -17.82 -13.72 -6.39
C GLY A 117 -16.66 -13.69 -5.39
N ILE A 118 -16.32 -12.51 -4.86
CA ILE A 118 -15.27 -12.32 -3.86
C ILE A 118 -15.92 -12.43 -2.46
N PRO A 119 -15.41 -13.29 -1.56
CA PRO A 119 -15.98 -13.43 -0.22
C PRO A 119 -15.87 -12.11 0.57
N LEU A 120 -16.93 -11.73 1.27
CA LEU A 120 -16.96 -10.52 2.09
C LEU A 120 -16.10 -10.66 3.37
N PRO A 121 -15.63 -9.55 3.98
CA PRO A 121 -14.68 -9.54 5.10
C PRO A 121 -15.07 -10.40 6.31
N VAL A 122 -16.36 -10.47 6.65
CA VAL A 122 -16.87 -11.28 7.77
C VAL A 122 -16.56 -12.77 7.55
N THR A 123 -16.53 -13.19 6.29
CA THR A 123 -16.17 -14.54 5.86
C THR A 123 -14.66 -14.72 5.76
N ILE A 124 -13.90 -13.67 5.41
CA ILE A 124 -12.44 -13.70 5.30
C ILE A 124 -11.78 -13.89 6.68
N THR A 125 -12.33 -13.31 7.74
CA THR A 125 -11.75 -13.41 9.10
C THR A 125 -11.96 -14.77 9.75
N SER A 126 -12.95 -15.57 9.31
CA SER A 126 -13.26 -16.86 9.91
C SER A 126 -12.50 -18.05 9.29
N THR A 127 -11.95 -17.91 8.07
CA THR A 127 -11.45 -19.06 7.29
C THR A 127 -9.92 -19.26 7.28
N THR A 128 -9.10 -18.32 7.78
CA THR A 128 -7.64 -18.38 7.57
C THR A 128 -6.81 -18.17 8.85
N PRO A 129 -6.70 -19.16 9.77
CA PRO A 129 -6.25 -18.89 11.13
C PRO A 129 -4.74 -18.68 11.26
N LYS A 130 -3.91 -19.59 10.75
CA LYS A 130 -2.47 -19.61 11.09
C LYS A 130 -1.66 -18.50 10.41
N LEU A 131 -1.95 -18.22 9.13
CA LEU A 131 -1.19 -17.28 8.31
C LEU A 131 -1.52 -15.83 8.67
N LEU A 132 -2.80 -15.50 8.85
CA LEU A 132 -3.22 -14.18 9.34
C LEU A 132 -2.66 -13.90 10.74
N THR A 133 -2.53 -14.94 11.58
CA THR A 133 -1.95 -14.79 12.93
C THR A 133 -0.53 -14.23 12.90
N ALA A 134 0.33 -14.62 11.94
CA ALA A 134 1.69 -14.10 11.85
C ALA A 134 1.72 -12.60 11.55
N PHE A 135 0.91 -12.15 10.58
CA PHE A 135 0.76 -10.71 10.27
C PHE A 135 0.16 -9.93 11.44
N PHE A 136 -0.87 -10.46 12.11
CA PHE A 136 -1.47 -9.79 13.27
C PHE A 136 -0.49 -9.67 14.44
N GLN A 137 0.27 -10.73 14.74
CA GLN A 137 1.29 -10.70 15.78
C GLN A 137 2.44 -9.75 15.40
N GLY A 138 2.91 -9.81 14.16
CA GLY A 138 3.89 -8.87 13.61
C GLY A 138 3.47 -7.42 13.75
N ARG A 139 2.23 -7.10 13.36
CA ARG A 139 1.66 -5.76 13.52
C ARG A 139 1.62 -5.30 14.97
N ARG A 140 1.26 -6.19 15.91
CA ARG A 140 1.28 -5.86 17.33
C ARG A 140 2.70 -5.54 17.81
N LEU A 141 3.70 -6.30 17.37
CA LEU A 141 5.10 -6.03 17.68
C LEU A 141 5.56 -4.70 17.09
N ARG A 142 5.17 -4.38 15.84
CA ARG A 142 5.46 -3.07 15.23
C ARG A 142 4.87 -1.92 16.02
N LEU A 143 3.60 -2.02 16.43
CA LEU A 143 2.95 -1.00 17.25
C LEU A 143 3.67 -0.82 18.60
N ALA A 144 3.99 -1.92 19.29
CA ALA A 144 4.74 -1.86 20.54
C ALA A 144 6.12 -1.21 20.36
N ARG A 145 6.80 -1.46 19.24
CA ARG A 145 8.09 -0.85 18.91
C ARG A 145 7.96 0.66 18.66
N ILE A 146 6.87 1.09 18.02
CA ILE A 146 6.54 2.51 17.86
C ILE A 146 6.30 3.16 19.22
N ASP A 147 5.52 2.54 20.10
CA ASP A 147 5.24 3.07 21.44
C ASP A 147 6.51 3.20 22.28
N GLN A 148 7.42 2.22 22.19
CA GLN A 148 8.72 2.28 22.85
C GLN A 148 9.62 3.37 22.27
N LYS A 149 9.56 3.60 20.95
CA LYS A 149 10.28 4.72 20.33
C LYS A 149 9.73 6.04 20.86
N PHE A 150 8.41 6.22 20.89
CA PHE A 150 7.78 7.43 21.44
C PHE A 150 8.21 7.73 22.87
N ALA A 151 8.29 6.72 23.73
CA ALA A 151 8.71 6.88 25.12
C ALA A 151 10.15 7.43 25.28
N ARG A 152 10.97 7.43 24.22
CA ARG A 152 12.37 7.87 24.24
C ARG A 152 12.63 9.18 23.48
N LEU A 153 11.63 9.72 22.78
CA LEU A 153 11.80 10.95 21.99
C LEU A 153 11.65 12.19 22.86
N SER A 154 12.40 13.25 22.52
CA SER A 154 12.09 14.61 22.98
C SER A 154 10.75 15.08 22.38
N VAL A 155 10.20 16.19 22.87
CA VAL A 155 8.95 16.75 22.33
C VAL A 155 9.13 17.15 20.85
N GLU A 156 10.25 17.77 20.52
CA GLU A 156 10.60 18.20 19.16
C GLU A 156 10.76 17.00 18.22
N ASP A 157 11.44 15.95 18.68
CA ASP A 157 11.62 14.72 17.92
C ASP A 157 10.29 13.96 17.76
N TYR A 158 9.43 13.99 18.77
CA TYR A 158 8.09 13.40 18.70
C TYR A 158 7.23 14.07 17.63
N ILE A 159 7.22 15.41 17.57
CA ILE A 159 6.49 16.18 16.55
C ILE A 159 7.04 15.84 15.16
N THR A 160 8.37 15.82 15.02
CA THR A 160 9.04 15.49 13.76
C THR A 160 8.71 14.07 13.31
N PHE A 161 8.83 13.08 14.21
CA PHE A 161 8.48 11.69 13.94
C PHE A 161 7.01 11.55 13.53
N THR A 162 6.09 12.23 14.22
CA THR A 162 4.66 12.17 13.91
C THR A 162 4.36 12.74 12.53
N ARG A 163 4.99 13.85 12.15
CA ARG A 163 4.87 14.45 10.81
C ARG A 163 5.36 13.50 9.72
N VAL A 164 6.54 12.89 9.91
CA VAL A 164 7.08 11.90 8.96
C VAL A 164 6.15 10.68 8.88
N ARG A 165 5.61 10.20 10.01
CA ARG A 165 4.70 9.05 10.04
C ARG A 165 3.39 9.29 9.27
N GLN A 166 2.89 10.53 9.25
CA GLN A 166 1.70 10.90 8.46
C GLN A 166 1.94 10.94 6.94
N SER A 167 3.18 11.18 6.52
CA SER A 167 3.60 11.21 5.12
C SER A 167 4.29 9.91 4.64
N ALA A 168 4.64 9.00 5.55
CA ALA A 168 5.25 7.70 5.27
C ALA A 168 4.26 6.72 4.63
N THR A 169 3.87 7.02 3.38
CA THR A 169 2.98 6.21 2.55
C THR A 169 3.15 6.61 1.08
N LEU A 170 2.96 5.66 0.16
CA LEU A 170 2.97 5.95 -1.28
C LEU A 170 1.82 6.89 -1.70
N LEU A 171 0.81 7.12 -0.86
CA LEU A 171 -0.21 8.14 -1.07
C LEU A 171 0.38 9.56 -1.18
N ILE A 172 1.60 9.80 -0.67
CA ILE A 172 2.28 11.09 -0.76
C ILE A 172 2.46 11.56 -2.22
N PHE A 173 2.71 10.64 -3.15
CA PHE A 173 2.83 10.97 -4.57
C PHE A 173 1.51 11.49 -5.16
N ILE A 174 0.38 11.03 -4.64
CA ILE A 174 -0.94 11.49 -5.08
C ILE A 174 -1.23 12.88 -4.49
N ARG A 175 -0.90 13.09 -3.21
CA ARG A 175 -1.09 14.36 -2.51
C ARG A 175 -0.23 15.48 -3.12
N ASN A 176 0.99 15.15 -3.55
CA ASN A 176 1.94 16.11 -4.12
C ASN A 176 1.80 16.29 -5.64
N ASN A 177 0.65 15.95 -6.24
CA ASN A 177 0.38 16.03 -7.68
C ASN A 177 1.34 15.21 -8.58
N GLN A 178 2.06 14.23 -8.02
CA GLN A 178 2.94 13.30 -8.75
C GLN A 178 2.21 12.01 -9.16
N ARG A 179 0.88 12.04 -9.24
CA ARG A 179 0.03 10.88 -9.59
C ARG A 179 0.40 10.23 -10.92
N LEU A 180 0.74 11.02 -11.93
CA LEU A 180 1.12 10.54 -13.27
C LEU A 180 2.46 9.81 -13.23
N ALA A 181 3.44 10.40 -12.55
CA ALA A 181 4.75 9.77 -12.39
C ALA A 181 4.60 8.44 -11.64
N PHE A 182 3.80 8.41 -10.56
CA PHE A 182 3.55 7.18 -9.80
C PHE A 182 2.82 6.13 -10.64
N TRP A 183 1.81 6.54 -11.42
CA TRP A 183 1.11 5.68 -12.37
C TRP A 183 2.08 5.03 -13.36
N HIS A 184 2.87 5.83 -14.07
CA HIS A 184 3.87 5.32 -15.01
C HIS A 184 4.84 4.38 -14.31
N TRP A 185 5.35 4.78 -13.14
CA TRP A 185 6.31 3.95 -12.41
C TRP A 185 5.74 2.56 -12.08
N VAL A 186 4.47 2.45 -11.67
CA VAL A 186 3.84 1.15 -11.40
C VAL A 186 3.77 0.29 -12.67
N PHE A 187 3.20 0.83 -13.75
CA PHE A 187 2.92 0.04 -14.96
C PHE A 187 4.19 -0.27 -15.77
N LEU A 188 5.23 0.56 -15.66
CA LEU A 188 6.55 0.27 -16.23
C LEU A 188 7.28 -0.88 -15.53
N GLN A 189 6.76 -1.41 -14.41
CA GLN A 189 7.27 -2.65 -13.83
C GLN A 189 6.71 -3.90 -14.54
N SER A 190 5.67 -3.77 -15.37
CA SER A 190 5.15 -4.87 -16.19
C SER A 190 6.13 -5.24 -17.29
N LYS A 191 6.16 -6.52 -17.70
CA LYS A 191 6.90 -6.96 -18.89
C LYS A 191 6.34 -6.34 -20.17
N HIS A 192 5.04 -6.08 -20.17
CA HIS A 192 4.31 -5.46 -21.27
C HIS A 192 3.51 -4.29 -20.68
N PRO A 193 4.13 -3.10 -20.52
CA PRO A 193 3.42 -1.92 -20.10
C PRO A 193 2.28 -1.64 -21.08
N PRO A 194 1.04 -1.44 -20.61
CA PRO A 194 -0.08 -1.14 -21.49
C PRO A 194 0.10 0.25 -22.12
N GLU A 195 -0.45 0.45 -23.33
CA GLU A 195 -0.28 1.71 -24.10
C GLU A 195 -0.72 2.94 -23.30
N PHE A 196 -1.81 2.85 -22.53
CA PHE A 196 -2.29 3.95 -21.67
C PHE A 196 -1.28 4.39 -20.59
N ALA A 197 -0.29 3.55 -20.27
CA ALA A 197 0.76 3.84 -19.30
C ALA A 197 2.04 4.39 -19.95
N LEU A 198 2.11 4.39 -21.28
CA LEU A 198 3.21 4.92 -22.08
C LEU A 198 2.87 6.28 -22.70
N ASP A 199 1.60 6.63 -22.81
CA ASP A 199 1.16 7.91 -23.38
C ASP A 199 1.65 9.11 -22.55
N ASP A 200 2.51 9.91 -23.16
CA ASP A 200 2.95 11.20 -22.63
C ASP A 200 1.74 12.14 -22.55
N CYS A 201 1.34 12.50 -21.32
CA CYS A 201 0.28 13.48 -21.05
C CYS A 201 0.64 14.92 -21.48
N SER A 202 1.60 15.13 -22.40
CA SER A 202 1.98 16.44 -22.90
C SER A 202 0.92 17.10 -23.79
N ASN A 203 -0.08 16.34 -24.28
CA ASN A 203 -1.23 16.89 -25.02
C ASN A 203 -2.40 17.20 -24.07
N LEU A 204 -2.20 18.23 -23.24
CA LEU A 204 -3.01 18.58 -22.08
C LEU A 204 -4.29 19.41 -22.38
N ALA A 205 -4.94 19.23 -23.54
CA ALA A 205 -6.08 20.07 -23.92
C ALA A 205 -7.45 19.34 -24.03
N SER A 206 -7.52 18.01 -24.14
CA SER A 206 -8.83 17.36 -24.37
C SER A 206 -9.18 16.15 -23.50
N HIS A 207 -8.23 15.41 -22.93
CA HIS A 207 -8.57 14.26 -22.07
C HIS A 207 -7.56 14.05 -20.94
N ASN A 208 -7.77 14.70 -19.79
CA ASN A 208 -7.07 14.34 -18.56
C ASN A 208 -7.60 12.97 -18.08
N LEU A 209 -7.09 11.88 -18.66
CA LEU A 209 -7.47 10.50 -18.34
C LEU A 209 -7.32 10.19 -16.83
N LEU A 210 -6.34 10.80 -16.17
CA LEU A 210 -6.12 10.70 -14.73
C LEU A 210 -7.00 11.64 -13.87
N ALA A 211 -7.80 12.51 -14.48
CA ALA A 211 -8.79 13.32 -13.76
C ALA A 211 -10.10 12.57 -13.51
N ARG A 212 -10.35 11.47 -14.25
CA ARG A 212 -11.55 10.64 -14.06
C ARG A 212 -11.65 10.15 -12.61
N PRO A 213 -12.79 10.34 -11.92
CA PRO A 213 -12.95 9.98 -10.51
C PRO A 213 -12.57 8.53 -10.20
N GLU A 214 -12.95 7.59 -11.08
CA GLU A 214 -12.74 6.15 -10.93
C GLU A 214 -11.25 5.79 -10.96
N VAL A 215 -10.50 6.50 -11.79
CA VAL A 215 -9.05 6.31 -11.96
C VAL A 215 -8.31 6.90 -10.77
N ARG A 216 -8.75 8.07 -10.29
CA ARG A 216 -8.18 8.67 -9.06
C ARG A 216 -8.42 7.77 -7.85
N GLU A 217 -9.61 7.18 -7.74
CA GLU A 217 -9.94 6.20 -6.71
C GLU A 217 -9.02 4.97 -6.82
N PHE A 218 -8.92 4.37 -8.01
CA PHE A 218 -8.02 3.24 -8.25
C PHE A 218 -6.59 3.53 -7.80
N ILE A 219 -6.01 4.67 -8.20
CA ILE A 219 -4.62 5.03 -7.85
C ILE A 219 -4.44 5.17 -6.34
N ARG A 220 -5.42 5.77 -5.64
CA ARG A 220 -5.39 5.90 -4.18
C ARG A 220 -5.42 4.55 -3.49
N VAL A 221 -6.34 3.66 -3.90
CA VAL A 221 -6.45 2.32 -3.32
C VAL A 221 -5.19 1.51 -3.61
N LEU A 222 -4.65 1.60 -4.83
CA LEU A 222 -3.41 0.92 -5.22
C LEU A 222 -2.21 1.40 -4.38
N ALA A 223 -2.01 2.71 -4.22
CA ALA A 223 -0.94 3.25 -3.39
C ALA A 223 -1.09 2.84 -1.90
N HIS A 224 -2.33 2.78 -1.40
CA HIS A 224 -2.61 2.26 -0.06
C HIS A 224 -2.25 0.78 0.07
N LEU A 225 -2.63 -0.05 -0.90
CA LEU A 225 -2.30 -1.47 -0.95
C LEU A 225 -0.79 -1.71 -0.95
N LEU A 226 -0.07 -1.02 -1.83
CA LEU A 226 1.38 -1.12 -2.00
C LEU A 226 2.15 -0.61 -0.77
N THR A 227 1.65 0.43 -0.09
CA THR A 227 2.17 0.81 1.24
C THR A 227 2.03 -0.34 2.23
N GLY A 228 0.89 -1.06 2.16
CA GLY A 228 0.62 -2.23 2.97
C GLY A 228 1.58 -3.40 2.71
N GLU A 229 2.02 -3.62 1.47
CA GLU A 229 3.01 -4.69 1.15
C GLU A 229 4.35 -4.46 1.87
N ILE A 230 4.79 -3.21 1.98
CA ILE A 230 5.99 -2.85 2.75
C ILE A 230 5.75 -3.17 4.23
N LEU A 231 4.60 -2.76 4.77
CA LEU A 231 4.28 -3.01 6.18
C LEU A 231 4.15 -4.50 6.51
N ASP A 232 3.65 -5.30 5.59
CA ASP A 232 3.52 -6.75 5.74
C ASP A 232 4.89 -7.43 5.89
N VAL A 233 5.87 -7.01 5.10
CA VAL A 233 7.26 -7.50 5.21
C VAL A 233 7.86 -7.07 6.56
N VAL A 234 7.63 -5.83 7.01
CA VAL A 234 8.07 -5.37 8.35
C VAL A 234 7.43 -6.22 9.44
N ASP A 235 6.11 -6.41 9.39
CA ASP A 235 5.33 -7.14 10.39
C ASP A 235 5.82 -8.60 10.49
N LEU A 236 6.01 -9.28 9.35
CA LEU A 236 6.56 -10.63 9.35
C LEU A 236 8.01 -10.69 9.81
N THR A 237 8.84 -9.73 9.44
CA THR A 237 10.24 -9.66 9.90
C THR A 237 10.28 -9.59 11.43
N LEU A 238 9.46 -8.73 12.04
CA LEU A 238 9.37 -8.61 13.50
C LEU A 238 8.81 -9.88 14.16
N PHE A 239 7.81 -10.51 13.55
CA PHE A 239 7.28 -11.79 14.02
C PHE A 239 8.36 -12.88 14.05
N TYR A 240 9.12 -13.06 12.97
CA TYR A 240 10.17 -14.07 12.92
C TYR A 240 11.34 -13.72 13.84
N ARG A 241 11.73 -12.45 13.96
CA ARG A 241 12.72 -12.02 14.97
C ARG A 241 12.30 -12.41 16.38
N ARG A 242 11.04 -12.16 16.74
CA ARG A 242 10.50 -12.56 18.05
C ARG A 242 10.54 -14.08 18.24
N LYS A 243 10.26 -14.86 17.19
CA LYS A 243 10.33 -16.33 17.22
C LYS A 243 11.76 -16.85 17.38
N LEU A 244 12.73 -16.17 16.81
CA LEU A 244 14.16 -16.51 16.87
C LEU A 244 14.87 -15.96 18.12
N GLY A 245 14.16 -15.25 19.00
CA GLY A 245 14.76 -14.65 20.20
C GLY A 245 15.66 -13.44 19.89
N ILE A 246 15.55 -12.85 18.69
CA ILE A 246 16.30 -11.65 18.31
C ILE A 246 15.65 -10.45 18.99
N ASP A 247 16.46 -9.63 19.65
CA ASP A 247 16.00 -8.41 20.31
C ASP A 247 15.33 -7.46 19.30
N LEU A 248 14.09 -7.05 19.56
CA LEU A 248 13.34 -6.14 18.69
C LEU A 248 13.83 -4.68 18.78
N GLN A 249 14.71 -4.37 19.73
CA GLN A 249 15.33 -3.04 19.85
C GLN A 249 16.57 -2.85 18.98
N THR A 250 17.08 -3.89 18.33
CA THR A 250 18.18 -3.75 17.38
C THR A 250 17.63 -3.49 15.96
N PRO A 251 18.45 -2.93 15.05
CA PRO A 251 18.00 -2.65 13.69
C PRO A 251 17.60 -3.91 12.92
N ILE A 252 16.65 -3.77 11.99
CA ILE A 252 16.33 -4.78 10.97
C ILE A 252 17.51 -4.90 10.03
N THR A 253 17.91 -6.15 9.75
CA THR A 253 19.05 -6.47 8.90
C THR A 253 18.61 -6.99 7.52
N PRO A 254 19.47 -6.88 6.49
CA PRO A 254 19.15 -7.43 5.17
C PRO A 254 18.90 -8.94 5.16
N VAL A 255 19.59 -9.68 6.03
CA VAL A 255 19.44 -11.15 6.13
C VAL A 255 18.01 -11.51 6.56
N GLU A 256 17.47 -10.82 7.56
CA GLU A 256 16.12 -11.10 8.08
C GLU A 256 15.03 -10.70 7.08
N VAL A 257 15.22 -9.61 6.35
CA VAL A 257 14.30 -9.19 5.28
C VAL A 257 14.31 -10.22 4.15
N ASN A 258 15.49 -10.66 3.69
CA ASN A 258 15.60 -11.70 2.67
C ASN A 258 14.93 -13.01 3.10
N GLN A 259 15.18 -13.45 4.34
CA GLN A 259 14.54 -14.65 4.88
C GLN A 259 13.01 -14.50 4.90
N THR A 260 12.51 -13.33 5.31
CA THR A 260 11.08 -13.03 5.33
C THR A 260 10.48 -13.06 3.94
N LEU A 261 11.10 -12.41 2.95
CA LEU A 261 10.65 -12.41 1.57
C LEU A 261 10.65 -13.82 0.97
N TRP A 262 11.67 -14.62 1.27
CA TRP A 262 11.72 -16.03 0.87
C TRP A 262 10.57 -16.84 1.47
N LEU A 263 10.35 -16.74 2.79
CA LEU A 263 9.23 -17.38 3.47
C LEU A 263 7.90 -16.92 2.87
N MET A 264 7.80 -15.64 2.50
CA MET A 264 6.58 -15.12 1.90
C MET A 264 6.28 -15.76 0.55
N SER A 265 7.30 -15.89 -0.31
CA SER A 265 7.16 -16.55 -1.61
C SER A 265 6.80 -18.03 -1.51
N LYS A 266 7.19 -18.71 -0.42
CA LYS A 266 6.92 -20.14 -0.23
C LYS A 266 5.57 -20.43 0.41
N HIS A 267 5.12 -19.55 1.31
CA HIS A 267 3.95 -19.81 2.14
C HIS A 267 2.74 -18.92 1.82
N PHE A 268 2.92 -17.79 1.13
CA PHE A 268 1.84 -16.86 0.79
C PHE A 268 1.67 -16.62 -0.72
N SER A 269 2.55 -17.15 -1.58
CA SER A 269 2.22 -17.28 -3.00
C SER A 269 1.15 -18.35 -3.14
N LEU A 270 -0.11 -17.91 -3.28
CA LEU A 270 -1.17 -18.74 -3.85
C LEU A 270 -0.62 -19.33 -5.14
N LYS A 271 -0.51 -20.66 -5.19
CA LYS A 271 -0.26 -21.39 -6.43
C LYS A 271 -1.24 -20.83 -7.45
N THR A 272 -0.70 -20.13 -8.44
CA THR A 272 -1.43 -19.80 -9.67
C THR A 272 -1.65 -21.13 -10.38
N SER A 273 -2.78 -21.77 -10.08
CA SER A 273 -3.39 -22.77 -10.95
C SER A 273 -4.28 -22.06 -11.94
#